data_AF-A0A7G6VSB0-F1
#
_entry.id   AF-A0A7G6VSB0-F1
#
_cell.length_a   1.000
_cell.length_b   1.000
_cell.length_c   1.000
_cell.angle_alpha   90.00
_cell.angle_beta   90.00
_cell.angle_gamma   90.00
#
_symmetry.space_group_name_H-M   'P 1'
#
loop_
_entity.id
_entity.type
_entity.pdbx_description
1 polymer ?
#
loop_
_entity_poly.entity_id
_entity_poly.type
_entity_poly.pdbx_seq_one_letter_code
_entity_poly.pdbx_strand_id
1 'polypeptide(L)' 'MFMDLTYPGPGGEPSQPHCHSCQQAISPGEPTAEVRFDEDDERLRMLNGLYHDGCARPILSVKRALDMLRGASGS' A
#
# COMPACT_ATOMS: atom_id res chain seq x y z
N MET A 1 -14.09 7.08 -23.33
CA MET A 1 -12.68 6.62 -23.44
C MET A 1 -12.57 5.31 -22.67
N PHE A 2 -11.55 4.50 -22.95
CA PHE A 2 -11.56 3.03 -23.09
C PHE A 2 -10.63 2.33 -22.08
N MET A 3 -11.02 1.14 -21.59
CA MET A 3 -10.25 0.01 -20.97
C MET A 3 -9.50 0.30 -19.65
N ASP A 4 -9.52 -0.54 -18.60
CA ASP A 4 -9.26 -1.99 -18.55
C ASP A 4 -10.03 -2.69 -17.42
N LEU A 5 -10.98 -3.57 -17.78
CA LEU A 5 -11.47 -4.65 -16.91
C LEU A 5 -10.63 -5.88 -17.25
N THR A 6 -9.47 -6.03 -16.60
CA THR A 6 -8.70 -7.26 -16.71
C THR A 6 -9.42 -8.36 -15.91
N TYR A 7 -10.30 -9.08 -16.60
CA TYR A 7 -10.83 -10.37 -16.15
C TYR A 7 -9.74 -11.42 -16.40
N PRO A 8 -9.15 -12.07 -15.38
CA PRO A 8 -8.18 -13.12 -15.66
C PRO A 8 -8.91 -14.34 -16.21
N GLY A 9 -8.69 -14.60 -17.50
CA GLY A 9 -9.03 -15.88 -18.13
C GLY A 9 -8.25 -17.04 -17.49
N PRO A 10 -8.69 -18.28 -17.69
CA PRO A 10 -8.10 -19.44 -17.04
C PRO A 10 -6.74 -19.74 -17.70
N GLY A 11 -5.64 -19.34 -17.04
CA GLY A 11 -4.27 -19.68 -17.44
C GLY A 11 -3.27 -18.51 -17.58
N GLY A 12 -3.61 -17.29 -17.16
CA GLY A 12 -2.64 -16.20 -17.07
C GLY A 12 -1.83 -16.27 -15.78
N GLU A 13 -0.50 -16.17 -15.85
CA GLU A 13 0.38 -16.03 -14.68
C GLU A 13 -0.18 -14.96 -13.72
N PRO A 14 -0.14 -15.19 -12.39
CA PRO A 14 -0.59 -14.18 -11.44
C PRO A 14 0.20 -12.90 -11.70
N SER A 15 -0.53 -11.81 -12.02
CA SER A 15 0.07 -10.50 -12.24
C SER A 15 0.98 -10.17 -11.06
N GLN A 16 2.27 -9.94 -11.32
CA GLN A 16 3.20 -9.67 -10.23
C GLN A 16 2.72 -8.45 -9.44
N PRO A 17 2.76 -8.51 -8.10
CA PRO A 17 2.44 -7.34 -7.29
C PRO A 17 3.38 -6.19 -7.63
N HIS A 18 2.88 -4.95 -7.61
CA HIS A 18 3.69 -3.76 -7.83
C HIS A 18 3.74 -2.92 -6.55
N CYS A 19 4.88 -2.29 -6.30
CA CYS A 19 5.04 -1.37 -5.20
C CYS A 19 4.28 -0.08 -5.48
N HIS A 20 3.41 0.30 -4.54
CA HIS A 20 2.56 1.47 -4.69
C HIS A 20 3.34 2.80 -4.70
N SER A 21 4.57 2.84 -4.18
CA SER A 21 5.42 4.04 -4.19
C SER A 21 6.26 4.17 -5.47
N CYS A 22 7.10 3.18 -5.79
CA CYS A 22 8.04 3.27 -6.89
C CYS A 22 7.51 2.71 -8.21
N GLN A 23 6.33 2.08 -8.18
CA GLN A 23 5.65 1.45 -9.33
C GLN A 23 6.44 0.31 -9.99
N GLN A 24 7.53 -0.15 -9.36
CA GLN A 24 8.27 -1.32 -9.81
C GLN A 24 7.59 -2.61 -9.32
N ALA A 25 7.73 -3.68 -10.09
CA ALA A 25 7.30 -5.00 -9.69
C ALA A 25 8.02 -5.44 -8.40
N ILE A 26 7.30 -6.17 -7.56
CA ILE A 26 7.82 -6.83 -6.37
C ILE A 26 8.08 -8.28 -6.76
N SER A 27 9.35 -8.66 -6.74
CA SER A 27 9.75 -10.02 -7.10
C SER A 27 9.36 -11.01 -5.99
N PRO A 28 9.10 -12.29 -6.34
CA PRO A 28 8.85 -13.32 -5.34
C PRO A 28 10.00 -13.44 -4.34
N GLY A 29 9.69 -13.34 -3.05
CA GLY A 29 10.68 -13.43 -1.97
C GLY A 29 11.37 -12.11 -1.61
N GLU A 30 11.08 -11.00 -2.30
CA GLU A 30 11.50 -9.68 -1.83
C GLU A 30 10.75 -9.30 -0.54
N PRO A 31 11.42 -8.59 0.38
CA PRO A 31 10.78 -8.10 1.59
C PRO A 31 9.77 -7.00 1.24
N THR A 32 8.53 -7.21 1.68
CA THR A 32 7.40 -6.30 1.46
C THR A 32 6.76 -5.88 2.77
N ALA A 33 6.14 -4.71 2.75
CA ALA A 33 5.27 -4.26 3.82
C ALA A 33 3.93 -3.80 3.24
N GLU A 34 2.86 -4.16 3.93
CA GLU A 34 1.52 -3.67 3.62
C GLU A 34 1.20 -2.47 4.52
N VAL A 35 0.81 -1.36 3.89
CA VAL A 35 0.39 -0.16 4.60
C VAL A 35 -1.13 -0.09 4.57
N ARG A 36 -1.74 0.08 5.75
CA ARG A 36 -3.18 0.28 5.92
C ARG A 36 -3.47 1.42 6.89
N PHE A 37 -4.26 2.37 6.43
CA PHE A 37 -4.87 3.49 7.13
C PHE A 37 -6.37 3.19 7.25
N ASP A 38 -6.88 3.12 8.48
CA ASP A 38 -8.29 2.91 8.83
C ASP A 38 -9.07 4.24 8.90
N GLU A 39 -8.43 5.32 8.48
CA GLU A 39 -8.92 6.69 8.55
C GLU A 39 -10.07 7.01 7.62
N ASP A 40 -11.00 7.84 8.10
CA ASP A 40 -12.00 8.48 7.24
C ASP A 40 -11.41 9.49 6.25
N ASP A 41 -10.12 9.81 6.35
CA ASP A 41 -9.41 10.66 5.39
C ASP A 41 -9.07 9.89 4.11
N GLU A 42 -9.72 10.29 3.01
CA GLU A 42 -9.51 9.71 1.68
C GLU A 42 -8.04 9.76 1.25
N ARG A 43 -7.32 10.83 1.59
CA ARG A 43 -5.92 11.01 1.15
C ARG A 43 -4.99 9.99 1.80
N LEU A 44 -5.28 9.59 3.04
CA LEU A 44 -4.55 8.53 3.73
C LEU A 44 -4.94 7.17 3.19
N ARG A 45 -6.21 6.95 2.87
CA ARG A 45 -6.65 5.71 2.22
C ARG A 45 -6.02 5.48 0.85
N MET A 46 -5.74 6.55 0.08
CA MET A 46 -4.99 6.43 -1.17
C MET A 46 -3.56 5.92 -0.98
N LEU A 47 -2.99 5.98 0.23
CA LEU A 47 -1.68 5.42 0.53
C LEU A 47 -1.74 3.93 0.90
N ASN A 48 -2.93 3.34 1.01
CA ASN A 48 -3.09 1.93 1.32
C ASN A 48 -2.59 1.07 0.16
N GLY A 49 -1.82 0.04 0.47
CA GLY A 49 -1.33 -0.87 -0.54
C GLY A 49 -0.07 -1.60 -0.14
N LEU A 50 0.47 -2.33 -1.11
CA LEU A 50 1.68 -3.12 -0.97
C LEU A 50 2.89 -2.30 -1.42
N TYR A 51 3.98 -2.38 -0.66
CA TYR A 51 5.22 -1.68 -0.92
C TYR A 51 6.41 -2.62 -0.73
N HIS A 52 7.53 -2.32 -1.38
CA HIS A 52 8.83 -2.81 -0.90
C HIS A 52 9.05 -2.32 0.53
N ASP A 53 9.71 -3.15 1.36
CA ASP A 53 9.97 -2.80 2.77
C ASP A 53 10.64 -1.42 2.90
N GLY A 54 11.68 -1.15 2.10
CA GLY A 54 12.36 0.14 2.07
C GLY A 54 11.48 1.32 1.66
N CYS A 55 10.56 1.12 0.71
CA CYS A 55 9.62 2.15 0.25
C CYS A 55 8.52 2.43 1.28
N ALA A 56 8.15 1.44 2.09
CA ALA A 56 7.12 1.59 3.12
C ALA A 56 7.57 2.41 4.33
N ARG A 57 8.88 2.42 4.64
CA ARG A 57 9.46 3.05 5.85
C ARG A 57 8.98 4.48 6.12
N PRO A 58 9.04 5.44 5.18
CA PRO A 58 8.57 6.79 5.44
C PRO A 58 7.08 6.84 5.77
N ILE A 59 6.27 6.03 5.08
CA ILE A 59 4.82 6.01 5.24
C ILE A 59 4.42 5.39 6.59
N LEU A 60 5.06 4.27 6.96
CA LEU A 60 4.87 3.63 8.26
C LEU A 60 5.33 4.53 9.42
N SER A 61 6.39 5.32 9.24
CA SER A 61 6.82 6.30 10.23
C SER A 61 5.77 7.39 10.43
N VAL A 62 5.16 7.89 9.35
CA VAL A 62 4.06 8.87 9.43
C VAL A 62 2.83 8.25 10.07
N LYS A 63 2.45 7.03 9.69
CA LYS A 63 1.34 6.29 10.31
C LYS A 63 1.52 6.20 11.83
N ARG A 64 2.70 5.76 12.28
CA ARG A 64 3.01 5.66 13.70
C ARG A 64 2.89 7.00 14.43
N ALA A 65 3.37 8.10 13.81
CA ALA A 65 3.24 9.42 14.40
C ALA A 65 1.78 9.88 14.49
N LEU A 66 0.98 9.62 13.45
CA LEU A 66 -0.47 9.91 13.44
C LEU A 66 -1.20 9.12 14.54
N ASP A 67 -0.90 7.82 14.68
CA ASP A 67 -1.49 6.97 15.72
C ASP A 67 -1.18 7.51 17.13
N MET A 68 0.05 7.99 17.37
CA MET A 68 0.45 8.59 18.65
C MET A 68 -0.29 9.89 18.95
N LEU A 69 -0.43 10.78 17.96
CA LEU A 69 -1.15 12.05 18.15
C LEU A 69 -2.63 11.82 18.47
N ARG A 70 -3.24 10.80 17.87
CA ARG A 70 -4.63 10.41 18.12
C ARG A 70 -4.81 9.77 19.48
N GLY A 71 -3.90 8.87 19.87
CA GLY A 71 -3.89 8.31 21.22
C GLY A 71 -3.73 9.37 22.31
N ALA A 72 -2.94 10.42 22.04
CA ALA A 72 -2.73 11.53 22.96
C ALA A 72 -3.92 12.51 23.06
N SER A 73 -4.83 12.53 22.09
CA SER A 73 -6.02 13.39 22.09
C SER A 73 -7.25 12.75 22.75
N GLY A 74 -7.13 11.51 23.23
CA GLY A 74 -8.14 10.78 24.01
C GLY A 74 -7.85 10.70 25.51
N SER A 75 -7.25 11.72 26.12
CA SER A 75 -6.99 11.81 27.58
C SER A 75 -7.55 13.09 28.19
#